data_AF-A0AAU9Q9C1-F1
#
_entry.id   AF-A0AAU9Q9C1-F1
#
_cell.length_a   1.000
_cell.length_b   1.000
_cell.length_c   1.000
_cell.angle_alpha   90.00
_cell.angle_beta   90.00
_cell.angle_gamma   90.00
#
_symmetry.space_group_name_H-M   'P 1'
#
loop_
_entity.id
_entity.type
_entity.pdbx_description
1 polymer ?
#
loop_
_entity_poly.entity_id
_entity_poly.type
_entity_poly.pdbx_seq_one_letter_code
_entity_poly.pdbx_strand_id
1 'polypeptide(L)' 'MRQFLTEAQLEALLSLYSKREFPEPTREAVRLRIKHGHTYELASFITGVSRRNIYNGVKKLQVAHHTVMKAYIRQDGEKR' A
#
# COMPACT_ATOMS: atom_id res chain seq x y z
N MET A 1 -8.17 5.70 9.81
CA MET A 1 -6.82 5.73 9.21
C MET A 1 -6.81 6.86 8.20
N ARG A 2 -5.84 7.77 8.22
CA ARG A 2 -5.75 8.82 7.19
C ARG A 2 -5.38 8.16 5.87
N GLN A 3 -6.18 8.38 4.83
CA GLN A 3 -5.85 7.93 3.49
C GLN A 3 -4.55 8.63 3.04
N PHE A 4 -3.51 7.84 2.80
CA PHE A 4 -2.18 8.34 2.42
C PHE A 4 -1.82 8.03 0.95
N LEU A 5 -2.68 7.27 0.27
CA LEU A 5 -2.58 6.97 -1.15
C LEU A 5 -3.92 7.25 -1.83
N THR A 6 -3.89 7.88 -2.99
CA THR A 6 -5.02 7.83 -3.93
C THR A 6 -5.14 6.43 -4.51
N GLU A 7 -6.28 6.10 -5.11
CA GLU A 7 -6.49 4.81 -5.78
C GLU A 7 -5.46 4.57 -6.89
N ALA A 8 -5.19 5.59 -7.71
CA ALA A 8 -4.17 5.50 -8.75
C ALA A 8 -2.77 5.24 -8.20
N GLN A 9 -2.39 5.90 -7.11
CA GLN A 9 -1.09 5.67 -6.46
C GLN A 9 -1.01 4.26 -5.84
N LEU A 10 -2.11 3.77 -5.27
CA LEU A 10 -2.17 2.42 -4.73
C LEU A 10 -1.96 1.36 -5.82
N GLU A 11 -2.72 1.42 -6.91
CA GLU A 11 -2.59 0.45 -8.00
C GLU A 11 -1.23 0.54 -8.70
N ALA A 12 -0.69 1.75 -8.85
CA ALA A 12 0.67 1.94 -9.36
C ALA A 12 1.72 1.29 -8.45
N LEU A 13 1.64 1.46 -7.13
CA LEU A 13 2.59 0.81 -6.22
C LEU A 13 2.42 -0.71 -6.18
N LEU A 14 1.19 -1.21 -6.25
CA LEU A 14 0.92 -2.64 -6.31
C LEU A 14 1.47 -3.27 -7.60
N SER A 15 1.41 -2.57 -8.73
CA SER A 15 1.93 -3.09 -10.01
C SER A 15 3.46 -3.28 -10.02
N LEU A 16 4.20 -2.57 -9.15
CA LEU A 16 5.65 -2.73 -8.99
C LEU A 16 6.05 -4.04 -8.29
N TYR A 17 5.14 -4.69 -7.56
CA TYR A 17 5.44 -5.93 -6.86
C TYR A 17 5.00 -7.14 -7.66
N SER A 18 5.80 -8.20 -7.65
CA SER A 18 5.39 -9.48 -8.23
C SER A 18 4.24 -10.11 -7.44
N LYS A 19 3.50 -11.04 -8.06
CA LYS A 19 2.45 -11.83 -7.37
C LYS A 19 3.02 -12.71 -6.25
N ARG A 20 4.31 -13.08 -6.33
CA ARG A 20 5.00 -13.83 -5.27
C ARG A 20 5.26 -12.95 -4.05
N GLU A 21 5.69 -11.72 -4.26
CA GLU A 21 5.98 -10.78 -3.17
C GLU A 21 4.73 -10.14 -2.57
N PHE A 22 3.68 -10.01 -3.38
CA PHE A 22 2.41 -9.46 -2.97
C PHE A 22 1.27 -10.28 -3.60
N PRO A 23 0.88 -11.40 -2.97
CA PRO A 23 -0.18 -12.28 -3.46
C PRO A 23 -1.54 -11.58 -3.56
N GLU A 24 -2.39 -12.04 -4.47
CA GLU A 24 -3.69 -11.40 -4.74
C GLU A 24 -4.59 -11.26 -3.48
N PRO A 25 -4.68 -12.27 -2.58
CA PRO A 25 -5.45 -12.10 -1.35
C PRO A 25 -4.93 -10.94 -0.48
N THR A 26 -3.61 -10.76 -0.43
CA THR A 26 -2.99 -9.66 0.31
C THR A 26 -3.25 -8.32 -0.38
N ARG A 27 -3.24 -8.27 -1.73
CA ARG A 27 -3.60 -7.06 -2.51
C ARG A 27 -5.01 -6.61 -2.16
N GLU A 28 -5.94 -7.56 -2.21
CA GLU A 28 -7.34 -7.29 -1.89
C GLU A 28 -7.49 -6.81 -0.44
N ALA A 29 -6.85 -7.48 0.51
CA ALA A 29 -6.91 -7.09 1.92
C ALA A 29 -6.39 -5.67 2.15
N VAL A 30 -5.34 -5.27 1.41
CA VAL A 30 -4.74 -3.94 1.51
C VAL A 30 -5.58 -2.88 0.79
N ARG A 31 -6.24 -3.20 -0.33
CA ARG A 31 -7.26 -2.34 -0.95
C ARG A 31 -8.40 -2.04 0.03
N LEU A 32 -8.92 -3.06 0.71
CA LEU A 32 -9.95 -2.88 1.75
C LEU A 32 -9.49 -1.95 2.87
N ARG A 33 -8.21 -2.02 3.26
CA ARG A 33 -7.65 -1.10 4.29
C ARG A 33 -7.50 0.33 3.79
N ILE A 34 -6.93 0.52 2.61
CA ILE A 34 -6.48 1.83 2.12
C ILE A 34 -7.61 2.59 1.42
N LYS A 35 -8.43 1.90 0.62
CA LYS A 35 -9.55 2.50 -0.14
C LYS A 35 -10.83 2.60 0.69
N HIS A 36 -11.18 1.53 1.41
CA HIS A 36 -12.47 1.43 2.11
C HIS A 36 -12.39 1.73 3.61
N GLY A 37 -11.18 1.94 4.15
CA GLY A 37 -10.99 2.28 5.56
C GLY A 37 -11.35 1.15 6.55
N HIS A 38 -11.58 -0.07 6.07
CA HIS A 38 -11.94 -1.23 6.90
C HIS A 38 -10.92 -1.47 8.01
N THR A 39 -11.29 -2.06 9.14
CA THR A 39 -10.27 -2.45 10.15
C THR A 39 -9.41 -3.62 9.64
N TYR A 40 -8.28 -3.88 10.31
CA TYR A 40 -7.46 -5.06 9.97
C TYR A 40 -8.23 -6.36 10.23
N GLU A 41 -9.05 -6.38 11.28
CA GLU A 41 -9.95 -7.46 11.63
C GLU A 41 -10.94 -7.75 10.49
N LEU A 42 -11.63 -6.72 9.98
CA LEU A 42 -12.61 -6.88 8.92
C LEU A 42 -11.96 -7.30 7.59
N ALA A 43 -10.85 -6.68 7.21
CA ALA A 43 -10.11 -7.08 6.01
C ALA A 43 -9.59 -8.53 6.11
N SER A 44 -9.15 -8.95 7.31
CA SER A 44 -8.70 -10.31 7.58
C SER A 44 -9.84 -11.32 7.47
N PHE A 45 -11.00 -10.98 8.03
CA PHE A 45 -12.20 -11.80 7.94
C PHE A 45 -12.66 -12.01 6.50
N ILE A 46 -12.66 -10.96 5.68
CA ILE A 46 -13.12 -11.02 4.27
C ILE A 46 -12.16 -11.83 3.39
N THR A 47 -10.84 -11.67 3.58
CA THR A 47 -9.84 -12.19 2.64
C THR A 47 -9.12 -13.44 3.11
N GLY A 48 -9.29 -13.84 4.37
CA GLY A 48 -8.52 -14.91 5.00
C GLY A 48 -7.04 -14.57 5.25
N VAL A 49 -6.58 -13.37 4.90
CA VAL A 49 -5.21 -12.94 5.14
C VAL A 49 -5.03 -12.56 6.60
N SER A 50 -3.97 -13.02 7.26
CA SER A 50 -3.70 -12.67 8.65
C SER A 50 -3.51 -11.15 8.83
N ARG A 51 -4.02 -10.60 9.94
CA ARG A 51 -3.84 -9.18 10.30
C ARG A 51 -2.39 -8.70 10.19
N ARG A 52 -1.43 -9.56 10.57
CA ARG A 52 0.01 -9.30 10.46
C ARG A 52 0.46 -9.11 9.00
N ASN A 53 0.00 -9.96 8.09
CA ASN A 53 0.35 -9.85 6.67
C ASN A 53 -0.28 -8.61 6.03
N ILE A 54 -1.52 -8.27 6.41
CA ILE A 54 -2.16 -7.03 5.94
C ILE A 54 -1.39 -5.80 6.44
N TYR A 55 -1.05 -5.76 7.73
CA TYR A 55 -0.25 -4.69 8.32
C TYR A 55 1.11 -4.54 7.62
N ASN A 56 1.81 -5.65 7.39
CA ASN A 56 3.10 -5.65 6.68
C ASN A 56 2.95 -5.13 5.24
N GLY A 57 1.88 -5.52 4.54
CA GLY A 57 1.56 -5.02 3.20
C GLY A 57 1.32 -3.52 3.18
N VAL A 58 0.49 -3.00 4.10
CA VAL A 58 0.26 -1.55 4.25
C VAL A 58 1.56 -0.81 4.55
N LYS A 59 2.37 -1.31 5.50
CA LYS A 59 3.66 -0.71 5.86
C LYS A 59 4.63 -0.69 4.67
N LYS A 60 4.69 -1.77 3.89
CA LYS A 60 5.53 -1.87 2.69
C LYS A 60 5.15 -0.79 1.67
N LEU A 61 3.85 -0.57 1.43
CA LEU A 61 3.37 0.48 0.53
C LEU A 61 3.61 1.89 1.07
N GLN A 62 3.47 2.12 2.38
CA GLN A 62 3.80 3.41 3.01
C GLN A 62 5.26 3.78 2.80
N VAL A 63 6.18 2.83 3.00
CA VAL A 63 7.61 3.03 2.78
C VAL A 63 7.88 3.31 1.30
N ALA A 64 7.31 2.52 0.39
CA ALA A 64 7.48 2.71 -1.04
C ALA A 64 7.00 4.11 -1.49
N HIS A 65 5.81 4.52 -1.04
CA HIS A 65 5.29 5.85 -1.32
C HIS A 65 6.21 6.96 -0.81
N HIS A 66 6.67 6.85 0.44
CA HIS A 66 7.56 7.84 1.04
C HIS A 66 8.89 7.94 0.29
N THR A 67 9.47 6.82 -0.12
CA THR A 67 10.71 6.79 -0.92
C THR A 67 10.52 7.47 -2.27
N VAL A 68 9.41 7.19 -2.96
CA VAL A 68 9.09 7.83 -4.24
C VAL A 68 8.94 9.34 -4.07
N MET A 69 8.14 9.79 -3.10
CA MET A 69 7.94 11.22 -2.84
C MET A 69 9.26 11.93 -2.50
N LYS A 70 10.13 11.30 -1.71
CA LYS A 70 11.45 11.85 -1.36
C LYS A 70 12.35 12.01 -2.59
N ALA A 71 12.32 11.05 -3.51
CA ALA A 71 13.10 11.13 -4.75
C ALA A 71 12.65 12.31 -5.63
N TYR A 72 11.35 12.51 -5.78
CA TYR A 72 10.80 13.63 -6.57
C TYR A 72 11.07 15.00 -5.92
N ILE A 73 10.84 15.15 -4.61
CA ILE A 73 11.14 16.40 -3.90
C ILE A 73 12.63 16.79 -4.04
N ARG A 74 13.53 15.80 -4.02
CA ARG A 74 14.97 16.04 -4.17
C ARG A 74 15.33 16.47 -5.60
N GLN A 75 14.71 15.88 -6.62
CA GLN A 75 14.94 16.27 -8.02
C GLN A 75 14.50 17.71 -8.31
N ASP A 76 13.44 18.19 -7.68
CA ASP A 76 12.98 19.58 -7.84
C ASP A 76 13.90 20.60 -7.15
N GLY A 77 14.65 20.17 -6.12
CA GLY A 77 15.64 20.99 -5.42
C GLY A 77 17.00 21.08 -6.12
N GLU A 78 17.38 20.09 -6.92
CA GLU A 78 18.65 20.07 -7.71
C GLU A 78 18.54 20.83 -9.05
N LYS A 79 17.33 21.19 -9.48
CA LYS A 79 17.07 21.98 -10.71
C LYS A 79 17.00 23.50 -10.50
N ARG A 80 17.39 24.01 -9.32
CA ARG A 80 17.39 25.45 -9.01
C ARG A 80 18.79 25.99 -8.79
#